data_AF-A0A6P6SM61-F1
#
_entry.id   AF-A0A6P6SM61-F1
#
_cell.length_a   1.000
_cell.length_b   1.000
_cell.length_c   1.000
_cell.angle_alpha   90.00
_cell.angle_beta   90.00
_cell.angle_gamma   90.00
#
_symmetry.space_group_name_H-M   'P 1'
#
loop_
_entity.id
_entity.type
_entity.pdbx_description
1 polymer ?
#
loop_
_entity_poly.entity_id
_entity_poly.type
_entity_poly.pdbx_seq_one_letter_code
_entity_poly.pdbx_strand_id
1 'polypeptide(L)'
;MYGLIFVNSYTAGSKKKRTKAARLNVPKWSHLNPGDREEHITSKTAISRQLNTQYRNHRYRLHKYFQSFESRQEALRQVPEGVSEEDWKWLVSYFENDEFKKISERNKQNRAKNDCHTTVGTKSLARVVEEKKRKEDVELSEIDMFELSRKSKKSGGLVNDKAKETLDKMRELQATTSMTSKEICEQELGYIPGHIRSRSATKKQAAEVERWKHEIEDSRKRADEAEK
;
A
#
# COMPACT_ATOMS: atom_id res chain seq x y z
N MET A 1 -39.48 -3.72 -5.61
CA MET A 1 -39.05 -4.88 -6.42
C MET A 1 -37.52 -4.88 -6.50
N TYR A 2 -36.93 -5.93 -5.91
CA TYR A 2 -35.53 -6.39 -5.90
C TYR A 2 -34.37 -5.39 -5.77
N GLY A 3 -33.80 -5.35 -4.56
CA GLY A 3 -32.42 -4.92 -4.32
C GLY A 3 -31.42 -6.07 -4.53
N LEU A 4 -30.15 -5.71 -4.75
CA LEU A 4 -29.02 -6.62 -4.55
C LEU A 4 -28.04 -5.95 -3.58
N ILE A 5 -28.13 -6.38 -2.34
CA ILE A 5 -27.16 -6.17 -1.27
C ILE A 5 -25.98 -7.12 -1.56
N PHE A 6 -24.74 -6.63 -1.57
CA PHE A 6 -23.56 -7.49 -1.43
C PHE A 6 -22.84 -7.16 -0.13
N VAL A 7 -23.26 -7.84 0.95
CA VAL A 7 -22.50 -7.95 2.20
C VAL A 7 -21.39 -8.96 1.98
N ASN A 8 -20.13 -8.56 2.14
CA ASN A 8 -19.01 -9.49 2.21
C ASN A 8 -18.76 -9.88 3.67
N SER A 9 -19.44 -10.93 4.15
CA SER A 9 -19.11 -11.62 5.38
C SER A 9 -18.16 -12.78 5.07
N TYR A 10 -16.94 -12.73 5.60
CA TYR A 10 -15.99 -13.85 5.59
C TYR A 10 -16.37 -14.84 6.70
N THR A 11 -16.89 -16.01 6.32
CA THR A 11 -16.96 -17.20 7.20
C THR A 11 -16.53 -18.44 6.44
N ALA A 12 -15.53 -19.12 7.03
CA ALA A 12 -15.03 -20.47 6.86
C ALA A 12 -15.49 -21.37 5.68
N GLY A 13 -14.49 -21.88 4.94
CA GLY A 13 -14.36 -23.26 4.46
C GLY A 13 -15.59 -24.01 3.95
N SER A 14 -15.83 -23.95 2.64
CA SER A 14 -16.56 -25.00 1.91
C SER A 14 -16.12 -25.01 0.45
N LYS A 15 -15.49 -26.11 -0.02
CA LYS A 15 -15.14 -26.32 -1.43
C LYS A 15 -16.42 -26.55 -2.25
N LYS A 16 -17.10 -25.47 -2.66
CA LYS A 16 -18.22 -25.56 -3.63
C LYS A 16 -17.68 -25.62 -5.06
N LYS A 17 -17.95 -26.73 -5.74
CA LYS A 17 -17.69 -26.92 -7.18
C LYS A 17 -18.30 -25.75 -7.98
N ARG A 18 -17.50 -25.08 -8.81
CA ARG A 18 -17.94 -24.00 -9.70
C ARG A 18 -19.00 -24.54 -10.66
N THR A 19 -20.26 -24.19 -10.46
CA THR A 19 -21.29 -24.33 -11.49
C THR A 19 -21.00 -23.29 -12.58
N LYS A 20 -21.00 -23.72 -13.85
CA LYS A 20 -20.73 -22.85 -15.00
C LYS A 20 -21.90 -21.87 -15.13
N ALA A 21 -21.70 -20.60 -14.75
CA ALA A 21 -22.64 -19.54 -15.03
C ALA A 21 -22.87 -19.43 -16.55
N ALA A 22 -24.13 -19.24 -16.94
CA ALA A 22 -24.53 -19.01 -18.33
C ALA A 22 -23.67 -17.88 -18.92
N ARG A 23 -23.00 -18.18 -20.04
CA ARG A 23 -22.16 -17.21 -20.75
C ARG A 23 -23.10 -16.11 -21.27
N LEU A 24 -23.07 -14.94 -20.63
CA LEU A 24 -23.59 -13.71 -21.25
C LEU A 24 -22.96 -13.60 -22.65
N ASN A 25 -23.81 -13.48 -23.67
CA ASN A 25 -23.38 -13.35 -25.06
C ASN A 25 -22.72 -11.99 -25.26
N VAL A 26 -21.45 -11.89 -24.86
CA VAL A 26 -20.61 -10.72 -25.15
C VAL A 26 -20.31 -10.75 -26.65
N PRO A 27 -20.64 -9.70 -27.42
CA PRO A 27 -20.34 -9.63 -28.84
C PRO A 27 -18.87 -10.00 -29.07
N LYS A 28 -18.64 -11.03 -29.90
CA LYS A 28 -17.29 -11.47 -30.27
C LYS A 28 -16.64 -10.34 -31.06
N TRP A 29 -15.69 -9.64 -30.44
CA TRP A 29 -14.83 -8.63 -31.06
C TRP A 29 -13.78 -9.25 -32.00
N SER A 30 -14.18 -10.24 -32.82
CA SER A 30 -13.31 -11.01 -33.71
C SER A 30 -12.80 -10.21 -34.91
N HIS A 31 -13.30 -9.00 -35.12
CA HIS A 31 -12.92 -8.10 -36.21
C HIS A 31 -11.81 -7.09 -35.82
N LEU A 32 -11.45 -6.99 -34.53
CA LEU A 32 -10.36 -6.13 -34.06
C LEU A 32 -9.06 -6.92 -34.00
N ASN A 33 -7.95 -6.33 -34.49
CA ASN A 33 -6.64 -6.96 -34.36
C ASN A 33 -6.29 -7.19 -32.88
N PRO A 34 -5.52 -8.25 -32.55
CA PRO A 34 -5.14 -8.55 -31.16
C PRO A 34 -4.48 -7.37 -30.42
N GLY A 35 -3.66 -6.56 -31.11
CA GLY A 35 -3.06 -5.34 -30.55
C GLY A 35 -4.09 -4.28 -30.16
N ASP A 36 -5.02 -3.98 -31.07
CA ASP A 36 -6.10 -3.01 -30.84
C ASP A 36 -7.04 -3.45 -29.70
N ARG A 37 -7.23 -4.77 -29.55
CA ARG A 37 -8.02 -5.36 -28.46
C ARG A 37 -7.35 -5.14 -27.10
N GLU A 38 -6.04 -5.34 -27.01
CA GLU A 38 -5.26 -5.19 -25.78
C GLU A 38 -5.13 -3.72 -25.37
N GLU A 39 -4.94 -2.82 -26.34
CA GLU A 39 -4.96 -1.36 -26.13
C GLU A 39 -6.32 -0.86 -25.63
N HIS A 40 -7.42 -1.34 -26.21
CA HIS A 40 -8.77 -0.97 -25.81
C HIS A 40 -9.17 -1.50 -24.42
N ILE A 41 -8.77 -2.72 -24.05
CA ILE A 41 -8.96 -3.26 -22.69
C ILE A 41 -8.15 -2.44 -21.68
N THR A 42 -6.90 -2.09 -22.02
CA THR A 42 -6.02 -1.27 -21.19
C THR A 42 -6.61 0.14 -21.00
N SER A 43 -7.14 0.74 -22.06
CA SER A 43 -7.76 2.07 -22.05
C SER A 43 -9.03 2.10 -21.19
N LYS A 44 -9.95 1.14 -21.36
CA LYS A 44 -11.16 1.04 -20.53
C LYS A 44 -10.83 0.84 -19.05
N THR A 45 -9.82 0.04 -18.76
CA THR A 45 -9.36 -0.21 -17.39
C THR A 45 -8.74 1.05 -16.78
N ALA A 46 -7.93 1.78 -17.55
CA ALA A 46 -7.33 3.04 -17.13
C ALA A 46 -8.39 4.11 -16.82
N ILE A 47 -9.36 4.29 -17.72
CA ILE A 47 -10.48 5.22 -17.56
C ILE A 47 -11.29 4.86 -16.31
N SER A 48 -11.67 3.58 -16.16
CA SER A 48 -12.43 3.11 -15.00
C SER A 48 -11.67 3.34 -13.69
N ARG A 49 -10.34 3.15 -13.68
CA ARG A 49 -9.50 3.43 -12.51
C ARG A 49 -9.48 4.93 -12.18
N GLN A 50 -9.39 5.78 -13.19
CA GLN A 50 -9.40 7.23 -13.01
C GLN A 50 -10.75 7.72 -12.47
N LEU A 51 -11.86 7.29 -13.08
CA LEU A 51 -13.22 7.63 -12.62
C LEU A 51 -13.45 7.18 -11.17
N ASN A 52 -13.06 5.95 -10.82
CA ASN A 52 -13.14 5.45 -9.45
C ASN A 52 -12.31 6.28 -8.47
N THR A 53 -11.14 6.77 -8.89
CA THR A 53 -10.30 7.64 -8.06
C THR A 53 -10.97 8.99 -7.84
N GLN A 54 -11.53 9.59 -8.90
CA GLN A 54 -12.27 10.85 -8.79
C GLN A 54 -13.50 10.71 -7.90
N TYR A 55 -14.27 9.63 -8.05
CA TYR A 55 -15.43 9.34 -7.20
C TYR A 55 -15.04 9.19 -5.72
N ARG A 56 -13.96 8.44 -5.42
CA ARG A 56 -13.44 8.32 -4.05
C ARG A 56 -12.99 9.66 -3.48
N ASN A 57 -12.30 10.48 -4.28
CA ASN A 57 -11.86 11.81 -3.86
C ASN A 57 -13.04 12.75 -3.61
N HIS A 58 -14.06 12.72 -4.48
CA HIS A 58 -15.28 13.49 -4.31
C HIS A 58 -16.01 13.10 -3.01
N ARG A 59 -16.23 11.79 -2.78
CA ARG A 59 -16.81 11.29 -1.52
C ARG A 59 -15.99 11.66 -0.28
N TYR A 60 -14.66 11.65 -0.38
CA TYR A 60 -13.80 12.08 0.71
C TYR A 60 -13.99 13.57 1.05
N ARG A 61 -14.12 14.44 0.03
CA ARG A 61 -14.41 15.87 0.23
C ARG A 61 -15.78 16.06 0.89
N LEU A 62 -16.79 15.33 0.44
CA LEU A 62 -18.12 15.34 1.04
C LEU A 62 -18.12 14.84 2.48
N HIS A 63 -17.34 13.80 2.79
CA HIS A 63 -17.16 13.34 4.17
C HIS A 63 -16.49 14.40 5.05
N LYS A 64 -15.47 15.11 4.54
CA LYS A 64 -14.86 16.23 5.27
C LYS A 64 -15.85 17.36 5.54
N TYR A 65 -16.69 17.69 4.56
CA TYR A 65 -17.75 18.67 4.71
C TYR A 65 -18.80 18.21 5.73
N PHE A 66 -19.18 16.93 5.71
CA PHE A 66 -20.03 16.36 6.76
C PHE A 66 -19.40 16.50 8.16
N GLN A 67 -18.09 16.24 8.29
CA GLN A 67 -17.35 16.34 9.55
C GLN A 67 -17.21 17.77 10.09
N SER A 68 -17.48 18.82 9.30
CA SER A 68 -17.49 20.19 9.83
C SER A 68 -18.77 20.56 10.57
N PHE A 69 -19.80 19.71 10.52
CA PHE A 69 -21.05 19.90 11.26
C PHE A 69 -21.05 19.12 12.57
N GLU A 70 -21.65 19.70 13.61
CA GLU A 70 -21.76 19.06 14.92
C GLU A 70 -22.94 18.08 14.97
N SER A 71 -24.00 18.36 14.21
CA SER A 71 -25.25 17.58 14.22
C SER A 71 -25.63 17.08 12.83
N ARG A 72 -26.18 15.86 12.80
CA ARG A 72 -26.79 15.25 11.61
C ARG A 72 -27.85 16.14 10.97
N GLN A 73 -28.73 16.72 11.80
CA GLN A 73 -29.84 17.53 11.30
C GLN A 73 -29.36 18.81 10.64
N GLU A 74 -28.26 19.38 11.16
CA GLU A 74 -27.61 20.53 10.56
C GLU A 74 -26.98 20.16 9.21
N ALA A 75 -26.24 19.05 9.16
CA ALA A 75 -25.64 18.56 7.93
C ALA A 75 -26.70 18.30 6.84
N LEU A 76 -27.86 17.73 7.19
CA LEU A 76 -28.94 17.47 6.23
C LEU A 76 -29.58 18.73 5.65
N ARG A 77 -29.54 19.86 6.36
CA ARG A 77 -30.04 21.15 5.86
C ARG A 77 -29.05 21.84 4.91
N GLN A 78 -27.76 21.55 5.06
CA GLN A 78 -26.70 22.15 4.25
C GLN A 78 -26.27 21.18 3.14
N VAL A 79 -27.01 21.17 2.03
CA VAL A 79 -26.71 20.34 0.86
C VAL A 79 -25.58 20.99 0.05
N PRO A 80 -24.47 20.28 -0.22
CA PRO A 80 -23.38 20.81 -1.04
C PRO A 80 -23.81 21.09 -2.48
N GLU A 81 -23.26 22.15 -3.08
CA GLU A 81 -23.47 22.47 -4.49
C GLU A 81 -23.06 21.30 -5.41
N GLY A 82 -23.92 20.95 -6.36
CA GLY A 82 -23.66 19.87 -7.31
C GLY A 82 -23.96 18.46 -6.78
N VAL A 83 -24.57 18.32 -5.61
CA VAL A 83 -25.06 17.03 -5.07
C VAL A 83 -26.58 17.11 -4.91
N SER A 84 -27.30 16.05 -5.33
CA SER A 84 -28.74 15.99 -5.14
C SER A 84 -29.09 15.81 -3.65
N GLU A 85 -30.25 16.31 -3.22
CA GLU A 85 -30.67 16.13 -1.82
C GLU A 85 -30.81 14.67 -1.42
N GLU A 86 -31.27 13.83 -2.34
CA GLU A 86 -31.44 12.38 -2.14
C GLU A 86 -30.08 11.70 -1.93
N ASP A 87 -29.10 12.00 -2.79
CA ASP A 87 -27.74 11.49 -2.65
C ASP A 87 -27.08 11.98 -1.36
N TRP A 88 -27.32 13.23 -0.98
CA TRP A 88 -26.78 13.77 0.27
C TRP A 88 -27.36 13.09 1.50
N LYS A 89 -28.68 12.88 1.55
CA LYS A 89 -29.35 12.12 2.62
C LYS A 89 -28.80 10.70 2.73
N TRP A 90 -28.56 10.05 1.60
CA TRP A 90 -27.93 8.72 1.57
C TRP A 90 -26.49 8.76 2.09
N LEU A 91 -25.69 9.74 1.67
CA LEU A 91 -24.30 9.90 2.08
C LEU A 91 -24.16 10.18 3.58
N VAL A 92 -24.99 11.07 4.14
CA VAL A 92 -25.02 11.33 5.58
C VAL A 92 -25.30 10.04 6.35
N SER A 93 -26.32 9.29 5.93
CA SER A 93 -26.66 7.99 6.54
C SER A 93 -25.52 6.96 6.39
N TYR A 94 -24.81 6.99 5.25
CA TYR A 94 -23.64 6.14 5.01
C TYR A 94 -22.46 6.51 5.93
N PHE A 95 -22.19 7.81 6.16
CA PHE A 95 -21.10 8.25 7.03
C PHE A 95 -21.36 7.97 8.50
N GLU A 96 -22.64 7.96 8.91
CA GLU A 96 -23.03 7.62 10.27
C GLU A 96 -22.97 6.13 10.59
N ASN A 97 -22.97 5.28 9.57
CA ASN A 97 -22.91 3.84 9.71
C ASN A 97 -21.67 3.40 10.50
N ASP A 98 -21.88 2.59 11.54
CA ASP A 98 -20.82 2.11 12.43
C ASP A 98 -19.75 1.30 11.70
N GLU A 99 -20.12 0.52 10.67
CA GLU A 99 -19.14 -0.21 9.85
C GLU A 99 -18.22 0.75 9.11
N PHE A 100 -18.75 1.86 8.58
CA PHE A 100 -17.94 2.87 7.93
C PHE A 100 -16.99 3.55 8.93
N LYS A 101 -17.50 3.94 10.11
CA LYS A 101 -16.69 4.55 11.18
C LYS A 101 -15.57 3.63 11.63
N LYS A 102 -15.86 2.35 11.84
CA LYS A 102 -14.88 1.33 12.24
C LYS A 102 -13.77 1.15 11.20
N ILE A 103 -14.11 1.11 9.92
CA ILE A 103 -13.13 1.02 8.83
C ILE A 103 -12.30 2.31 8.75
N SER A 104 -12.95 3.47 8.87
CA SER A 104 -12.31 4.78 8.84
C SER A 104 -11.27 4.93 9.96
N GLU A 105 -11.65 4.60 11.20
CA GLU A 105 -10.78 4.69 12.37
C GLU A 105 -9.59 3.72 12.26
N ARG A 106 -9.84 2.46 11.84
CA ARG A 106 -8.75 1.51 11.57
C ARG A 106 -7.77 2.03 10.52
N ASN A 107 -8.27 2.62 9.43
CA ASN A 107 -7.43 3.17 8.37
C ASN A 107 -6.62 4.39 8.86
N LYS A 108 -7.21 5.23 9.73
CA LYS A 108 -6.52 6.34 10.37
C LYS A 108 -5.37 5.86 11.25
N GLN A 109 -5.60 4.84 12.08
CA GLN A 109 -4.56 4.22 12.90
C GLN A 109 -3.46 3.58 12.05
N ASN A 110 -3.82 2.86 10.98
CA ASN A 110 -2.85 2.28 10.05
C ASN A 110 -2.02 3.35 9.33
N ARG A 111 -2.64 4.47 8.96
CA ARG A 111 -1.94 5.63 8.38
C ARG A 111 -0.96 6.23 9.37
N ALA A 112 -1.32 6.34 10.64
CA ALA A 112 -0.46 6.89 11.70
C ALA A 112 0.77 5.99 11.97
N LYS A 113 0.62 4.66 11.85
CA LYS A 113 1.75 3.71 11.96
C LYS A 113 2.77 3.82 10.82
N ASN A 114 2.42 4.45 9.70
CA ASN A 114 3.34 4.68 8.58
C ASN A 114 4.20 5.92 8.83
N ASP A 115 5.09 5.80 9.81
CA ASP A 115 5.92 6.88 10.34
C ASP A 115 7.24 7.07 9.61
N CYS A 116 7.58 6.27 8.59
CA CYS A 116 8.79 6.45 7.77
C CYS A 116 8.43 6.32 6.27
N HIS A 117 7.77 7.33 5.73
CA HIS A 117 7.20 7.28 4.38
C HIS A 117 8.17 7.73 3.28
N THR A 118 8.05 7.12 2.10
CA THR A 118 8.80 7.48 0.89
C THR A 118 8.27 8.76 0.23
N THR A 119 9.15 9.58 -0.36
CA THR A 119 8.85 10.82 -1.11
C THR A 119 8.86 10.68 -2.63
N VAL A 120 9.25 9.50 -3.13
CA VAL A 120 9.39 9.22 -4.56
C VAL A 120 8.07 9.39 -5.34
N GLY A 121 6.93 9.22 -4.65
CA GLY A 121 5.60 9.43 -5.20
C GLY A 121 5.16 8.29 -6.12
N THR A 122 4.64 8.64 -7.30
CA THR A 122 4.12 7.66 -8.29
C THR A 122 5.21 6.97 -9.10
N LYS A 123 6.44 7.51 -9.11
CA LYS A 123 7.59 6.83 -9.71
C LYS A 123 8.00 5.64 -8.83
N SER A 124 8.51 4.57 -9.44
CA SER A 124 9.14 3.50 -8.66
C SER A 124 10.50 3.96 -8.14
N LEU A 125 10.91 3.48 -6.97
CA LEU A 125 12.25 3.74 -6.43
C LEU A 125 13.34 3.26 -7.40
N ALA A 126 13.16 2.08 -8.00
CA ALA A 126 14.07 1.54 -9.01
C ALA A 126 14.29 2.52 -10.17
N ARG A 127 13.22 3.14 -10.68
CA ARG A 127 13.35 4.13 -11.76
C ARG A 127 14.10 5.38 -11.29
N VAL A 128 13.88 5.82 -10.06
CA VAL A 128 14.60 7.00 -9.52
C VAL A 128 16.08 6.71 -9.29
N VAL A 129 16.42 5.50 -8.85
CA VAL A 129 17.80 5.01 -8.73
C VAL A 129 18.48 4.98 -10.10
N GLU A 130 17.85 4.38 -11.12
CA GLU A 130 18.37 4.36 -12.48
C GLU A 130 18.53 5.77 -13.09
N GLU A 131 17.54 6.65 -12.89
CA GLU A 131 17.62 8.04 -13.34
C GLU A 131 18.78 8.80 -12.67
N LYS A 132 19.12 8.47 -11.42
CA LYS A 132 20.25 9.08 -10.69
C LYS A 132 21.58 8.49 -11.13
N LYS A 133 21.68 7.16 -11.22
CA LYS A 133 22.86 6.45 -11.74
C LYS A 133 23.25 6.96 -13.13
N ARG A 134 22.30 7.10 -14.06
CA ARG A 134 22.58 7.62 -15.40
C ARG A 134 23.09 9.08 -15.42
N LYS A 135 22.74 9.89 -14.41
CA LYS A 135 23.12 11.30 -14.34
C LYS A 135 24.47 11.52 -13.67
N GLU A 136 24.74 10.75 -12.62
CA GLU A 136 25.90 10.94 -11.74
C GLU A 136 26.98 9.86 -11.96
N ASP A 137 26.67 8.80 -12.72
CA ASP A 137 27.49 7.60 -12.94
C ASP A 137 27.93 6.90 -11.63
N VAL A 138 27.08 7.02 -10.60
CA VAL A 138 27.32 6.44 -9.27
C VAL A 138 26.39 5.26 -9.03
N GLU A 139 26.97 4.13 -8.61
CA GLU A 139 26.21 3.01 -8.03
C GLU A 139 25.78 3.36 -6.60
N LEU A 140 24.49 3.18 -6.31
CA LEU A 140 23.92 3.51 -5.00
C LEU A 140 23.82 2.25 -4.15
N SER A 141 24.33 2.31 -2.91
CA SER A 141 24.10 1.26 -1.92
C SER A 141 22.64 1.26 -1.42
N GLU A 142 22.20 0.20 -0.75
CA GLU A 142 20.85 0.14 -0.17
C GLU A 142 20.58 1.26 0.84
N ILE A 143 21.61 1.67 1.58
CA ILE A 143 21.52 2.79 2.53
C ILE A 143 21.36 4.11 1.77
N ASP A 144 22.08 4.30 0.66
CA ASP A 144 21.93 5.49 -0.20
C ASP A 144 20.55 5.51 -0.88
N MET A 145 20.03 4.36 -1.28
CA MET A 145 18.67 4.23 -1.81
C MET A 145 17.62 4.58 -0.75
N PHE A 146 17.84 4.18 0.52
CA PHE A 146 16.98 4.54 1.64
C PHE A 146 16.94 6.06 1.82
N GLU A 147 18.10 6.70 1.90
CA GLU A 147 18.24 8.16 2.01
C GLU A 147 17.54 8.86 0.83
N LEU A 148 17.85 8.46 -0.40
CA LEU A 148 17.26 9.02 -1.62
C LEU A 148 15.74 8.96 -1.61
N SER A 149 15.18 7.83 -1.15
CA SER A 149 13.74 7.59 -1.13
C SER A 149 12.98 8.44 -0.11
N ARG A 150 13.69 8.97 0.91
CA ARG A 150 13.12 9.69 2.06
C ARG A 150 13.59 11.13 2.15
N LYS A 151 14.32 11.59 1.14
CA LYS A 151 14.72 12.99 1.00
C LYS A 151 13.53 13.83 0.56
N SER A 152 13.29 14.93 1.25
CA SER A 152 12.27 15.92 0.93
C SER A 152 12.73 16.76 -0.26
N LYS A 153 11.90 16.86 -1.29
CA LYS A 153 12.16 17.75 -2.43
C LYS A 153 12.08 19.23 -2.10
N LYS A 154 11.39 19.59 -1.00
CA LYS A 154 11.16 20.99 -0.60
C LYS A 154 12.25 21.52 0.32
N SER A 155 12.62 20.76 1.34
CA SER A 155 13.60 21.18 2.36
C SER A 155 15.01 20.67 2.08
N GLY A 156 15.19 19.71 1.16
CA GLY A 156 16.49 19.09 0.91
C GLY A 156 16.96 18.11 2.00
N GLY A 157 16.39 18.18 3.21
CA GLY A 157 16.61 17.22 4.31
C GLY A 157 15.71 15.98 4.23
N LEU A 158 15.80 15.11 5.23
CA LEU A 158 14.92 13.94 5.37
C LEU A 158 13.48 14.36 5.73
N VAL A 159 12.51 13.51 5.39
CA VAL A 159 11.07 13.82 5.60
C VAL A 159 10.65 13.98 7.05
N ASN A 160 11.33 13.29 7.96
CA ASN A 160 11.01 13.32 9.38
C ASN A 160 12.20 12.87 10.22
N ASP A 161 12.10 13.13 11.52
CA ASP A 161 13.14 12.82 12.49
C ASP A 161 13.39 11.31 12.58
N LYS A 162 12.35 10.49 12.50
CA LYS A 162 12.49 9.03 12.50
C LYS A 162 13.32 8.52 11.32
N ALA A 163 13.12 9.02 10.11
CA ALA A 163 13.93 8.65 8.95
C ALA A 163 15.39 9.07 9.13
N LYS A 164 15.63 10.18 9.84
CA LYS A 164 16.97 10.64 10.19
C LYS A 164 17.63 9.70 11.19
N GLU A 165 16.99 9.44 12.31
CA GLU A 165 17.48 8.49 13.32
C GLU A 165 17.77 7.11 12.73
N THR A 166 16.88 6.61 11.85
CA THR A 166 17.09 5.33 11.17
C THR A 166 18.29 5.37 10.22
N LEU A 167 18.47 6.46 9.46
CA LEU A 167 19.62 6.60 8.58
C LEU A 167 20.93 6.69 9.38
N ASP A 168 20.94 7.45 10.47
CA ASP A 168 22.11 7.64 11.32
C ASP A 168 22.56 6.28 11.91
N LYS A 169 21.62 5.48 12.42
CA LYS A 169 21.89 4.10 12.87
C LYS A 169 22.46 3.20 11.78
N MET A 170 21.91 3.26 10.56
CA MET A 170 22.43 2.49 9.43
C MET A 170 23.87 2.87 9.09
N ARG A 171 24.21 4.16 9.16
CA ARG A 171 25.57 4.66 8.89
C ARG A 171 26.54 4.29 10.01
N GLU A 172 26.11 4.35 11.26
CA GLU A 172 26.90 3.89 12.42
C GLU A 172 27.21 2.39 12.32
N LEU A 173 26.21 1.57 11.99
CA LEU A 173 26.39 0.13 11.77
C LEU A 173 27.29 -0.16 10.57
N GLN A 174 27.21 0.65 9.51
CA GLN A 174 28.09 0.56 8.35
C GLN A 174 29.55 0.86 8.69
N ALA A 175 29.80 1.76 9.65
CA ALA A 175 31.13 2.10 10.12
C ALA A 175 31.70 1.08 11.13
N THR A 176 30.82 0.47 11.94
CA THR A 176 31.23 -0.41 13.05
C THR A 176 31.33 -1.88 12.64
N THR A 177 30.50 -2.32 11.70
CA THR A 177 30.34 -3.74 11.37
C THR A 177 30.75 -4.02 9.93
N SER A 178 31.36 -5.18 9.67
CA SER A 178 31.69 -5.65 8.30
C SER A 178 30.47 -6.16 7.50
N MET A 179 29.24 -5.85 7.94
CA MET A 179 28.02 -6.29 7.27
C MET A 179 27.82 -5.53 5.96
N THR A 180 27.17 -6.18 5.00
CA THR A 180 26.78 -5.51 3.75
C THR A 180 25.69 -4.47 4.02
N SER A 181 25.63 -3.42 3.18
CA SER A 181 24.58 -2.38 3.24
C SER A 181 23.16 -2.94 3.24
N LYS A 182 22.96 -4.06 2.52
CA LYS A 182 21.70 -4.78 2.48
C LYS A 182 21.34 -5.40 3.83
N GLU A 183 22.27 -6.10 4.49
CA GLU A 183 22.03 -6.74 5.78
C GLU A 183 21.75 -5.70 6.87
N ILE A 184 22.47 -4.58 6.85
CA ILE A 184 22.22 -3.45 7.77
C ILE A 184 20.80 -2.90 7.57
N CYS A 185 20.38 -2.67 6.32
CA CYS A 185 19.02 -2.23 6.02
C CYS A 185 17.96 -3.24 6.47
N GLU A 186 18.20 -4.54 6.28
CA GLU A 186 17.29 -5.61 6.70
C GLU A 186 17.18 -5.72 8.23
N GLN A 187 18.28 -5.50 8.95
CA GLN A 187 18.29 -5.46 10.41
C GLN A 187 17.50 -4.27 10.95
N GLU A 188 17.77 -3.06 10.47
CA GLU A 188 17.17 -1.83 11.02
C GLU A 188 15.71 -1.62 10.60
N LEU A 189 15.36 -1.95 9.35
CA LEU A 189 13.99 -1.78 8.86
C LEU A 189 13.11 -2.98 9.14
N GLY A 190 13.72 -4.09 9.53
CA GLY A 190 13.10 -5.40 9.54
C GLY A 190 12.77 -5.90 8.13
N TYR A 191 12.52 -7.20 8.03
CA TYR A 191 11.99 -7.78 6.81
C TYR A 191 10.49 -7.45 6.66
N ILE A 192 10.16 -6.51 5.76
CA ILE A 192 8.78 -6.21 5.39
C ILE A 192 8.50 -6.80 3.99
N PRO A 193 7.78 -7.93 3.89
CA PRO A 193 7.49 -8.55 2.60
C PRO A 193 6.76 -7.57 1.68
N GLY A 194 7.40 -7.20 0.57
CA GLY A 194 6.85 -6.34 -0.47
C GLY A 194 6.99 -4.82 -0.27
N HIS A 195 7.73 -4.34 0.75
CA HIS A 195 7.89 -2.90 0.96
C HIS A 195 8.97 -2.24 0.07
N ILE A 196 9.87 -3.02 -0.51
CA ILE A 196 10.69 -2.59 -1.64
C ILE A 196 10.11 -3.24 -2.90
N ARG A 197 9.20 -2.54 -3.58
CA ARG A 197 8.70 -2.91 -4.92
C ARG A 197 9.83 -2.82 -5.95
N SER A 198 10.75 -3.78 -5.87
CA SER A 198 11.67 -4.19 -6.92
C SER A 198 12.62 -5.31 -6.47
N ARG A 199 12.83 -5.56 -5.16
CA ARG A 199 13.92 -6.47 -4.71
C ARG A 199 13.69 -7.24 -3.38
N SER A 200 12.46 -7.44 -2.90
CA SER A 200 12.24 -8.28 -1.72
C SER A 200 11.91 -9.73 -2.09
N ALA A 201 12.53 -10.67 -1.38
CA ALA A 201 12.24 -12.10 -1.48
C ALA A 201 10.75 -12.36 -1.17
N THR A 202 10.16 -13.39 -1.76
CA THR A 202 8.75 -13.78 -1.56
C THR A 202 8.46 -14.15 -0.10
N LYS A 203 7.18 -14.15 0.31
CA LYS A 203 6.75 -14.64 1.65
C LYS A 203 7.33 -16.02 1.99
N LYS A 204 7.49 -16.88 0.98
CA LYS A 204 8.07 -18.22 1.13
C LYS A 204 9.54 -18.14 1.52
N GLN A 205 10.31 -17.31 0.83
CA GLN A 205 11.74 -17.13 1.07
C GLN A 205 12.02 -16.51 2.45
N ALA A 206 11.20 -15.59 2.92
CA ALA A 206 11.36 -15.09 4.30
C ALA A 206 11.00 -16.10 5.38
N ALA A 207 9.94 -16.89 5.16
CA ALA A 207 9.64 -17.98 6.07
C ALA A 207 10.77 -19.03 6.10
N GLU A 208 11.49 -19.23 4.99
CA GLU A 208 12.70 -20.06 4.93
C GLU A 208 13.84 -19.46 5.75
N VAL A 209 14.11 -18.16 5.63
CA VAL A 209 15.16 -17.47 6.40
C VAL A 209 14.89 -17.55 7.90
N GLU A 210 13.67 -17.32 8.35
CA GLU A 210 13.32 -17.41 9.79
C GLU A 210 13.44 -18.84 10.33
N ARG A 211 13.09 -19.86 9.53
CA ARG A 211 13.35 -21.26 9.90
C ARG A 211 14.84 -21.54 10.03
N TRP A 212 15.65 -21.05 9.09
CA TRP A 212 17.10 -21.20 9.11
C TRP A 212 17.74 -20.55 10.34
N LYS A 213 17.29 -19.34 10.72
CA LYS A 213 17.75 -18.67 11.94
C LYS A 213 17.45 -19.49 13.19
N HIS A 214 16.23 -20.03 13.30
CA HIS A 214 15.84 -20.86 14.43
C HIS A 214 16.69 -22.15 14.50
N GLU A 215 16.96 -22.77 13.36
CA GLU A 215 17.79 -23.98 13.26
C GLU A 215 19.26 -23.72 13.66
N ILE A 216 19.82 -22.58 13.28
CA ILE A 216 21.17 -22.16 13.71
C ILE A 216 21.20 -21.94 15.22
N GLU A 217 20.19 -21.26 15.78
CA GLU A 217 20.12 -20.97 17.21
C GLU A 217 19.93 -22.23 18.06
N ASP A 218 19.10 -23.16 17.59
CA ASP A 218 18.95 -24.48 18.21
C ASP A 218 20.25 -25.30 18.11
N SER A 219 20.98 -25.20 16.99
CA SER A 219 22.26 -25.89 16.84
C SER A 219 23.34 -25.33 17.77
N ARG A 220 23.36 -24.01 17.99
CA ARG A 220 24.24 -23.38 18.99
C ARG A 220 23.91 -23.85 20.40
N LYS A 221 22.62 -23.88 20.78
CA LYS A 221 22.21 -24.41 22.10
C LYS A 221 22.63 -25.86 22.32
N ARG A 222 22.47 -26.72 21.31
CA ARG A 222 22.92 -28.12 21.39
C ARG A 222 24.44 -28.24 21.53
N ALA A 223 25.20 -27.36 20.91
CA ALA A 223 26.65 -27.33 21.06
C ALA A 223 27.06 -26.89 22.48
N ASP A 224 26.43 -25.83 23.01
CA ASP A 224 26.67 -25.34 24.37
C ASP A 224 26.27 -26.37 25.45
N GLU A 225 25.25 -27.19 25.18
CA GLU A 225 24.82 -28.30 26.04
C GLU A 225 25.76 -29.51 25.97
N ALA A 226 26.44 -29.71 24.84
CA ALA A 226 27.39 -30.82 24.66
C ALA A 226 28.78 -30.53 25.25
N GLU A 227 29.11 -29.25 25.51
CA GLU A 227 30.34 -28.83 26.18
C GLU A 227 30.23 -28.80 27.72
N LYS A 228 29.06 -29.12 28.29
CA LYS A 228 28.83 -29.27 29.74
C LYS A 228 28.85 -30.72 30.19
#